data_AF-A0A3N4ML52-F1
#
_entry.id   AF-A0A3N4ML52-F1
#
_cell.length_a   1.000
_cell.length_b   1.000
_cell.length_c   1.000
_cell.angle_alpha   90.00
_cell.angle_beta   90.00
_cell.angle_gamma   90.00
#
_symmetry.space_group_name_H-M   'P 1'
#
loop_
_entity.id
_entity.type
_entity.pdbx_description
1 polymer ?
#
loop_
_entity_poly.entity_id
_entity_poly.type
_entity_poly.pdbx_seq_one_letter_code
_entity_poly.pdbx_strand_id
1 'polypeptide(L)'
;MAFLCSILLFAKGVGNGYRLFFLYTLFVIIIEFTGRWMAEAKIPNHRLFTFACFVFTCFYLYTVRSFLADVRRRRAVLLLLGLFVAVYIVNLSFFQGLTAFNSYSFIIGYTLLAIACTIYYIEFIQQEVITPVWEEPDFFIVTGYFIYGAITAILYTLHRYFAYMQIPDVEYRSLFRKTSDIANVSLYLLLAVAFVIIWKKRKS
;
A
#
# COMPACT_ATOMS: atom_id res chain seq x y z
N MET A 1 -14.66 6.50 -2.24
CA MET A 1 -14.28 7.07 -3.56
C MET A 1 -13.49 6.10 -4.41
N ALA A 2 -12.28 5.68 -4.02
CA ALA A 2 -11.46 4.73 -4.81
C ALA A 2 -12.20 3.44 -5.20
N PHE A 3 -12.95 2.82 -4.28
CA PHE A 3 -13.78 1.66 -4.60
C PHE A 3 -14.84 1.95 -5.66
N LEU A 4 -15.60 3.05 -5.53
CA LEU A 4 -16.59 3.47 -6.53
C LEU A 4 -15.94 3.72 -7.89
N CYS A 5 -14.76 4.36 -7.93
CA CYS A 5 -13.99 4.54 -9.15
C CYS A 5 -13.46 3.21 -9.71
N SER A 6 -13.14 2.23 -8.86
CA SER A 6 -12.68 0.91 -9.30
C SER A 6 -13.79 0.09 -9.98
N ILE A 7 -15.06 0.33 -9.63
CA ILE A 7 -16.23 -0.28 -10.32
C ILE A 7 -16.24 0.14 -11.80
N LEU A 8 -15.81 1.36 -12.12
CA LEU A 8 -15.68 1.84 -13.50
C LEU A 8 -14.70 1.00 -14.33
N LEU A 9 -13.71 0.37 -13.68
CA LEU A 9 -12.73 -0.51 -14.35
C LEU A 9 -13.37 -1.83 -14.82
N PHE A 10 -14.43 -2.29 -14.15
CA PHE A 10 -15.17 -3.50 -14.51
C PHE A 10 -16.20 -3.25 -15.62
N ALA A 11 -16.85 -2.08 -15.62
CA ALA A 11 -17.93 -1.75 -16.55
C ALA A 11 -17.52 -1.73 -18.04
N LYS A 12 -16.22 -1.60 -18.35
CA LYS A 12 -15.74 -1.45 -19.74
C LYS A 12 -14.62 -2.41 -20.15
N GLY A 13 -14.43 -3.54 -19.47
CA GLY A 13 -13.48 -4.57 -19.92
C GLY A 13 -12.03 -4.08 -20.00
N VAL A 14 -11.58 -3.29 -19.01
CA VAL A 14 -10.19 -2.83 -18.89
C VAL A 14 -9.24 -4.06 -18.86
N GLY A 15 -8.00 -3.87 -19.33
CA GLY A 15 -6.96 -4.92 -19.34
C GLY A 15 -6.84 -5.62 -18.00
N ASN A 16 -6.59 -6.94 -18.04
CA ASN A 16 -6.71 -7.83 -16.88
C ASN A 16 -5.92 -7.36 -15.64
N GLY A 17 -4.80 -6.64 -15.82
CA GLY A 17 -3.99 -6.11 -14.73
C GLY A 17 -4.74 -5.13 -13.81
N TYR A 18 -5.54 -4.21 -14.37
CA TYR A 18 -6.23 -3.20 -13.57
C TYR A 18 -7.48 -3.72 -12.86
N ARG A 19 -8.04 -4.87 -13.29
CA ARG A 19 -9.18 -5.50 -12.60
C ARG A 19 -8.82 -5.96 -11.19
N LEU A 20 -7.55 -6.27 -10.95
CA LEU A 20 -7.05 -6.63 -9.62
C LEU A 20 -7.23 -5.49 -8.61
N PHE A 21 -7.23 -4.23 -9.04
CA PHE A 21 -7.46 -3.09 -8.14
C PHE A 21 -8.87 -3.07 -7.55
N PHE A 22 -9.87 -3.49 -8.30
CA PHE A 22 -11.22 -3.59 -7.75
C PHE A 22 -11.29 -4.70 -6.70
N LEU A 23 -10.69 -5.87 -6.95
CA LEU A 23 -10.59 -6.93 -5.93
C LEU A 23 -9.85 -6.44 -4.69
N TYR A 24 -8.75 -5.70 -4.88
CA TYR A 24 -8.02 -5.05 -3.80
C TYR A 24 -8.92 -4.07 -3.01
N THR A 25 -9.62 -3.15 -3.67
CA THR A 25 -10.48 -2.18 -2.97
C THR A 25 -11.70 -2.82 -2.30
N LEU A 26 -12.25 -3.90 -2.88
CA LEU A 26 -13.29 -4.71 -2.25
C LEU A 26 -12.75 -5.37 -0.98
N PHE A 27 -11.56 -5.96 -1.07
CA PHE A 27 -10.90 -6.58 0.07
C PHE A 27 -10.61 -5.57 1.19
N VAL A 28 -10.16 -4.34 0.86
CA VAL A 28 -10.02 -3.24 1.81
C VAL A 28 -11.33 -2.96 2.54
N ILE A 29 -12.46 -2.83 1.83
CA ILE A 29 -13.77 -2.58 2.46
C ILE A 29 -14.14 -3.71 3.41
N ILE A 30 -13.95 -4.96 3.00
CA ILE A 30 -14.24 -6.13 3.84
C ILE A 30 -13.40 -6.08 5.12
N ILE A 31 -12.09 -5.88 5.01
CA ILE A 31 -11.18 -5.81 6.16
C ILE A 31 -11.56 -4.67 7.10
N GLU A 32 -11.84 -3.48 6.57
CA GLU A 32 -12.26 -2.32 7.37
C GLU A 32 -13.58 -2.58 8.11
N PHE A 33 -14.58 -3.13 7.41
CA PHE A 33 -15.87 -3.42 8.00
C PHE A 33 -15.77 -4.50 9.09
N THR A 34 -15.10 -5.62 8.78
CA THR A 34 -14.86 -6.69 9.76
C THR A 34 -14.03 -6.18 10.94
N GLY A 35 -13.00 -5.37 10.70
CA GLY A 35 -12.15 -4.81 11.74
C GLY A 35 -12.89 -3.88 12.70
N ARG A 36 -13.82 -3.07 12.19
CA ARG A 36 -14.70 -2.21 13.01
C ARG A 36 -15.70 -3.03 13.81
N TRP A 37 -16.36 -3.99 13.18
CA TRP A 37 -17.29 -4.89 13.86
C TRP A 37 -16.59 -5.66 15.01
N MET A 38 -15.38 -6.18 14.78
CA MET A 38 -14.59 -6.82 15.83
C MET A 38 -14.24 -5.86 16.97
N ALA A 39 -13.88 -4.60 16.65
CA ALA A 39 -13.57 -3.59 17.65
C ALA A 39 -14.80 -3.24 18.52
N GLU A 40 -15.98 -3.10 17.92
CA GLU A 40 -17.25 -2.89 18.63
C GLU A 40 -17.61 -4.09 19.52
N ALA A 41 -17.38 -5.30 19.03
CA ALA A 41 -17.54 -6.54 19.79
C ALA A 41 -16.44 -6.80 20.83
N LYS A 42 -15.47 -5.89 20.99
CA LYS A 42 -14.28 -6.03 21.85
C LYS A 42 -13.43 -7.28 21.56
N ILE A 43 -13.50 -7.77 20.33
CA ILE A 43 -12.70 -8.91 19.85
C ILE A 43 -11.38 -8.35 19.31
N PRO A 44 -10.21 -8.90 19.74
CA PRO A 44 -8.93 -8.43 19.24
C PRO A 44 -8.80 -8.65 17.73
N ASN A 45 -8.54 -7.58 16.99
CA ASN A 45 -8.47 -7.56 15.52
C ASN A 45 -7.03 -7.62 14.97
N HIS A 46 -6.03 -7.81 15.85
CA HIS A 46 -4.61 -7.81 15.47
C HIS A 46 -4.27 -8.84 14.39
N ARG A 47 -4.89 -10.02 14.43
CA ARG A 47 -4.68 -11.09 13.44
C ARG A 47 -5.19 -10.67 12.07
N LEU A 48 -6.42 -10.12 12.02
CA LEU A 48 -7.03 -9.64 10.78
C LEU A 48 -6.12 -8.62 10.09
N PHE A 49 -5.70 -7.59 10.82
CA PHE A 49 -4.83 -6.56 10.27
C PHE A 49 -3.44 -7.09 9.94
N THR A 50 -2.86 -7.98 10.74
CA THR A 50 -1.54 -8.58 10.44
C THR A 50 -1.53 -9.33 9.11
N PHE A 51 -2.59 -10.08 8.79
CA PHE A 51 -2.71 -10.77 7.50
C PHE A 51 -3.11 -9.83 6.37
N ALA A 52 -4.05 -8.91 6.60
CA ALA A 52 -4.46 -7.95 5.59
C ALA A 52 -3.28 -7.09 5.13
N CYS A 53 -2.47 -6.60 6.07
CA CYS A 53 -1.29 -5.81 5.77
C CYS A 53 -0.25 -6.59 4.97
N PHE A 54 -0.05 -7.88 5.26
CA PHE A 54 0.80 -8.75 4.43
C PHE A 54 0.31 -8.81 2.99
N VAL A 55 -0.98 -9.08 2.80
CA VAL A 55 -1.61 -9.15 1.48
C VAL A 55 -1.49 -7.82 0.74
N PHE A 56 -1.75 -6.69 1.42
CA PHE A 56 -1.65 -5.36 0.82
C PHE A 56 -0.22 -5.01 0.41
N THR A 57 0.77 -5.22 1.27
CA THR A 57 2.18 -4.95 0.92
C THR A 57 2.64 -5.83 -0.25
N CYS A 58 2.29 -7.11 -0.27
CA CYS A 58 2.55 -8.00 -1.40
C CYS A 58 1.89 -7.49 -2.68
N PHE A 59 0.62 -7.09 -2.60
CA PHE A 59 -0.12 -6.54 -3.73
C PHE A 59 0.55 -5.27 -4.29
N TYR A 60 0.96 -4.33 -3.43
CA TYR A 60 1.61 -3.09 -3.86
C TYR A 60 2.96 -3.37 -4.54
N LEU A 61 3.82 -4.20 -3.94
CA LEU A 61 5.12 -4.56 -4.53
C LEU A 61 4.95 -5.27 -5.88
N TYR A 62 4.00 -6.21 -5.96
CA TYR A 62 3.69 -6.90 -7.21
C TYR A 62 3.19 -5.93 -8.30
N THR A 63 2.36 -4.97 -7.90
CA THR A 63 1.80 -3.95 -8.79
C THR A 63 2.91 -3.03 -9.32
N VAL A 64 3.77 -2.50 -8.46
CA VAL A 64 4.94 -1.69 -8.86
C VAL A 64 5.81 -2.48 -9.85
N ARG A 65 6.08 -3.76 -9.57
CA ARG A 65 6.83 -4.62 -10.50
C ARG A 65 6.18 -4.70 -11.88
N SER A 66 4.85 -4.72 -11.95
CA SER A 66 4.13 -4.85 -13.22
C SER A 66 4.22 -3.61 -14.10
N PHE A 67 4.43 -2.43 -13.51
CA PHE A 67 4.53 -1.15 -14.23
C PHE A 67 5.94 -0.84 -14.75
N LEU A 68 6.97 -1.48 -14.21
CA LEU A 68 8.33 -1.39 -14.76
C LEU A 68 8.35 -2.07 -16.13
N ALA A 69 9.09 -1.55 -17.10
CA ALA A 69 9.42 -2.16 -18.38
C ALA A 69 10.77 -2.88 -18.33
N ASP A 70 11.78 -2.32 -17.65
CA ASP A 70 13.13 -2.91 -17.56
C ASP A 70 13.12 -4.23 -16.75
N VAL A 71 13.58 -5.31 -17.37
CA VAL A 71 13.69 -6.64 -16.76
C VAL A 71 14.58 -6.66 -15.52
N ARG A 72 15.66 -5.88 -15.48
CA ARG A 72 16.57 -5.79 -14.33
C ARG A 72 15.86 -5.16 -13.14
N ARG A 73 15.12 -4.06 -13.37
CA ARG A 73 14.34 -3.38 -12.32
C ARG A 73 13.17 -4.23 -11.83
N ARG A 74 12.48 -4.93 -12.75
CA ARG A 74 11.46 -5.94 -12.40
C ARG A 74 12.01 -7.02 -11.48
N ARG A 75 13.22 -7.53 -11.75
CA ARG A 75 13.91 -8.52 -10.90
C ARG A 75 14.27 -7.91 -9.55
N ALA A 76 14.74 -6.68 -9.50
CA ALA A 76 15.04 -5.99 -8.25
C ALA A 76 13.79 -5.89 -7.36
N VAL A 77 12.65 -5.43 -7.88
CA VAL A 77 11.40 -5.36 -7.10
C VAL A 77 10.90 -6.75 -6.70
N LEU A 78 11.09 -7.77 -7.55
CA LEU A 78 10.76 -9.15 -7.18
C LEU A 78 11.62 -9.66 -6.00
N LEU A 79 12.90 -9.29 -5.95
CA LEU A 79 13.76 -9.58 -4.80
C LEU A 79 13.29 -8.85 -3.53
N LEU A 80 12.85 -7.60 -3.64
CA LEU A 80 12.27 -6.87 -2.50
C LEU A 80 11.00 -7.56 -1.98
N LEU A 81 10.15 -8.06 -2.89
CA LEU A 81 8.97 -8.85 -2.52
C LEU A 81 9.37 -10.15 -1.82
N GLY A 82 10.34 -10.90 -2.35
CA GLY A 82 10.84 -12.12 -1.72
C GLY A 82 11.43 -11.86 -0.33
N LEU A 83 12.22 -10.78 -0.20
CA LEU A 83 12.78 -10.33 1.07
C LEU A 83 11.68 -9.98 2.09
N PHE A 84 10.66 -9.24 1.67
CA PHE A 84 9.52 -8.91 2.52
C PHE A 84 8.81 -10.18 3.03
N VAL A 85 8.51 -11.14 2.14
CA VAL A 85 7.86 -12.39 2.51
C VAL A 85 8.70 -13.18 3.50
N ALA A 86 10.02 -13.29 3.26
CA ALA A 86 10.93 -13.98 4.16
C ALA A 86 10.96 -13.31 5.56
N VAL A 87 11.10 -11.98 5.60
CA VAL A 87 11.07 -11.20 6.85
C VAL A 87 9.74 -11.38 7.59
N TYR A 88 8.62 -11.37 6.86
CA TYR A 88 7.30 -11.56 7.46
C TYR A 88 7.16 -12.93 8.11
N ILE A 89 7.53 -14.00 7.39
CA ILE A 89 7.45 -15.38 7.90
C ILE A 89 8.35 -15.57 9.11
N VAL A 90 9.60 -15.07 9.05
CA VAL A 90 10.55 -15.14 10.16
C VAL A 90 10.02 -14.38 11.38
N ASN A 91 9.55 -13.14 11.20
CA ASN A 91 9.05 -12.34 12.30
C ASN A 91 7.77 -12.93 12.92
N LEU A 92 6.89 -13.50 12.09
CA LEU A 92 5.68 -14.16 12.56
C LEU A 92 5.98 -15.45 13.33
N SER A 93 6.96 -16.23 12.88
CA SER A 93 7.28 -17.55 13.46
C SER A 93 8.16 -17.46 14.71
N PHE A 94 9.08 -16.49 14.78
CA PHE A 94 10.12 -16.47 15.81
C PHE A 94 10.07 -15.26 16.78
N PHE A 95 9.39 -14.16 16.43
CA PHE A 95 9.52 -12.91 17.19
C PHE A 95 8.19 -12.37 17.75
N GLN A 96 7.23 -11.98 16.89
CA GLN A 96 5.99 -11.33 17.34
C GLN A 96 4.79 -12.28 17.49
N GLY A 97 4.74 -13.38 16.73
CA GLY A 97 3.58 -14.28 16.73
C GLY A 97 2.28 -13.62 16.26
N LEU A 98 1.14 -14.24 16.60
CA LEU A 98 -0.22 -13.82 16.23
C LEU A 98 -1.00 -13.15 17.38
N THR A 99 -0.34 -12.87 18.50
CA THR A 99 -0.95 -12.28 19.70
C THR A 99 -0.95 -10.76 19.68
N ALA A 100 -0.01 -10.15 18.96
CA ALA A 100 0.11 -8.71 18.77
C ALA A 100 0.12 -8.35 17.27
N PHE A 101 -0.09 -7.06 16.98
CA PHE A 101 0.07 -6.57 15.62
C PHE A 101 1.54 -6.65 15.19
N ASN A 102 1.78 -7.19 14.01
CA ASN A 102 3.11 -7.44 13.46
C ASN A 102 3.75 -6.14 12.90
N SER A 103 4.06 -5.22 13.82
CA SER A 103 4.57 -3.88 13.51
C SER A 103 5.94 -3.87 12.83
N TYR A 104 6.83 -4.83 13.13
CA TYR A 104 8.17 -4.84 12.54
C TYR A 104 8.14 -5.20 11.05
N SER A 105 7.41 -6.26 10.70
CA SER A 105 7.24 -6.61 9.30
C SER A 105 6.47 -5.53 8.54
N PHE A 106 5.54 -4.84 9.21
CA PHE A 106 4.84 -3.70 8.64
C PHE A 106 5.81 -2.55 8.28
N ILE A 107 6.66 -2.12 9.22
CA ILE A 107 7.67 -1.07 8.98
C ILE A 107 8.58 -1.46 7.81
N ILE A 108 9.18 -2.67 7.88
CA ILE A 108 10.09 -3.14 6.83
C ILE A 108 9.37 -3.22 5.48
N GLY A 109 8.15 -3.74 5.45
CA GLY A 109 7.35 -3.86 4.23
C GLY A 109 7.12 -2.52 3.53
N TYR A 110 6.76 -1.47 4.27
CA TYR A 110 6.56 -0.14 3.68
C TYR A 110 7.86 0.59 3.34
N THR A 111 8.95 0.34 4.05
CA THR A 111 10.28 0.81 3.64
C THR A 111 10.68 0.17 2.31
N LEU A 112 10.51 -1.15 2.16
CA LEU A 112 10.78 -1.85 0.90
C LEU A 112 9.85 -1.37 -0.23
N LEU A 113 8.59 -1.08 0.07
CA LEU A 113 7.67 -0.49 -0.89
C LEU A 113 8.13 0.90 -1.35
N ALA A 114 8.58 1.75 -0.44
CA ALA A 114 9.10 3.07 -0.78
C ALA A 114 10.31 2.95 -1.73
N ILE A 115 11.24 2.02 -1.45
CA ILE A 115 12.39 1.72 -2.32
C ILE A 115 11.91 1.25 -3.70
N ALA A 116 10.92 0.35 -3.77
CA ALA A 116 10.36 -0.12 -5.03
C ALA A 116 9.75 1.03 -5.85
N CYS A 117 9.05 1.96 -5.20
CA CYS A 117 8.51 3.15 -5.84
C CYS A 117 9.63 4.07 -6.37
N THR A 118 10.73 4.23 -5.63
CA THR A 118 11.91 4.97 -6.11
C THR A 118 12.51 4.32 -7.35
N ILE A 119 12.61 2.98 -7.41
CA ILE A 119 13.07 2.27 -8.62
C ILE A 119 12.18 2.61 -9.81
N TYR A 120 10.86 2.65 -9.62
CA TYR A 120 9.92 3.09 -10.65
C TYR A 120 10.15 4.53 -11.09
N TYR A 121 10.35 5.47 -10.16
CA TYR A 121 10.62 6.86 -10.54
C TYR A 121 11.92 7.03 -11.32
N ILE A 122 12.97 6.29 -10.96
CA ILE A 122 14.22 6.30 -11.72
C ILE A 122 13.96 5.84 -13.16
N GLU A 123 13.14 4.80 -13.36
CA GLU A 123 12.78 4.34 -14.70
C GLU A 123 11.92 5.34 -15.46
N PHE A 124 10.92 5.89 -14.80
CA PHE A 124 10.02 6.88 -15.39
C PHE A 124 10.77 8.12 -15.88
N ILE A 125 11.73 8.62 -15.11
CA ILE A 125 12.54 9.80 -15.48
C ILE A 125 13.51 9.50 -16.65
N GLN A 126 13.89 8.23 -16.83
CA GLN A 126 14.83 7.80 -17.87
C GLN A 126 14.13 7.40 -19.19
N GLN A 127 12.81 7.55 -19.29
CA GLN A 127 12.09 7.23 -20.51
C GLN A 127 12.49 8.19 -21.64
N GLU A 128 12.74 7.64 -22.83
CA GLU A 128 13.09 8.42 -24.03
C GLU A 128 11.90 9.24 -24.56
N VAL A 129 10.68 8.77 -24.30
CA VAL A 129 9.45 9.43 -24.72
C VAL A 129 8.92 10.30 -23.58
N ILE A 130 8.87 11.60 -23.82
CA ILE A 130 8.26 12.56 -22.87
C ILE A 130 6.74 12.48 -23.02
N THR A 131 6.11 11.59 -22.25
CA THR A 131 4.65 11.61 -22.06
C THR A 131 4.29 12.56 -20.92
N PRO A 132 3.27 13.39 -21.07
CA PRO A 132 2.82 14.24 -19.98
C PRO A 132 2.34 13.41 -18.79
N VAL A 133 2.78 13.78 -17.59
CA VAL A 133 2.52 13.03 -16.34
C VAL A 133 1.03 12.82 -16.08
N TRP A 134 0.17 13.79 -16.44
CA TRP A 134 -1.28 13.71 -16.24
C TRP A 134 -1.97 12.66 -17.10
N GLU A 135 -1.27 12.10 -18.09
CA GLU A 135 -1.78 11.00 -18.91
C GLU A 135 -1.34 9.63 -18.39
N GLU A 136 -0.36 9.56 -17.48
CA GLU A 136 0.23 8.29 -17.03
C GLU A 136 -0.42 7.80 -15.73
N PRO A 137 -1.37 6.85 -15.78
CA PRO A 137 -2.08 6.40 -14.58
C PRO A 137 -1.17 5.69 -13.58
N ASP A 138 -0.16 4.96 -14.07
CA ASP A 138 0.79 4.21 -13.25
C ASP A 138 1.60 5.13 -12.33
N PHE A 139 1.92 6.34 -12.81
CA PHE A 139 2.59 7.36 -12.01
C PHE A 139 1.77 7.76 -10.78
N PHE A 140 0.46 7.97 -10.94
CA PHE A 140 -0.41 8.31 -9.81
C PHE A 140 -0.56 7.15 -8.83
N ILE A 141 -0.68 5.91 -9.32
CA ILE A 141 -0.76 4.73 -8.47
C ILE A 141 0.51 4.59 -7.62
N VAL A 142 1.68 4.61 -8.25
CA VAL A 142 2.97 4.49 -7.56
C VAL A 142 3.19 5.64 -6.59
N THR A 143 2.76 6.86 -6.95
CA THR A 143 2.82 8.01 -6.05
C THR A 143 1.92 7.87 -4.83
N GLY A 144 0.73 7.30 -4.99
CA GLY A 144 -0.12 6.92 -3.86
C GLY A 144 0.59 5.94 -2.93
N TYR A 145 1.23 4.91 -3.49
CA TYR A 145 1.98 3.92 -2.72
C TYR A 145 3.20 4.51 -2.02
N PHE A 146 3.94 5.39 -2.67
CA PHE A 146 5.11 6.04 -2.08
C PHE A 146 4.72 6.91 -0.89
N ILE A 147 3.75 7.83 -1.07
CA ILE A 147 3.30 8.72 0.01
C ILE A 147 2.75 7.90 1.18
N TYR A 148 1.88 6.94 0.89
CA TYR A 148 1.32 6.06 1.92
C TYR A 148 2.40 5.27 2.64
N GLY A 149 3.30 4.61 1.89
CA GLY A 149 4.32 3.75 2.47
C GLY A 149 5.35 4.54 3.28
N ALA A 150 5.86 5.65 2.75
CA ALA A 150 6.86 6.47 3.44
C ALA A 150 6.31 7.04 4.76
N ILE A 151 5.11 7.66 4.72
CA ILE A 151 4.47 8.22 5.92
C ILE A 151 4.17 7.10 6.92
N THR A 152 3.60 5.98 6.46
CA THR A 152 3.24 4.84 7.32
C THR A 152 4.48 4.24 8.00
N ALA A 153 5.57 4.03 7.27
CA ALA A 153 6.81 3.48 7.81
C ALA A 153 7.40 4.39 8.90
N ILE A 154 7.48 5.70 8.63
CA ILE A 154 7.96 6.70 9.59
C ILE A 154 7.06 6.69 10.83
N LEU A 155 5.74 6.72 10.63
CA LEU A 155 4.79 6.82 11.72
C LEU A 155 4.83 5.60 12.64
N TYR A 156 4.88 4.38 12.09
CA TYR A 156 4.99 3.17 12.91
C TYR A 156 6.36 3.03 13.58
N THR A 157 7.43 3.54 12.97
CA THR A 157 8.75 3.63 13.60
C THR A 157 8.71 4.55 14.81
N LEU A 158 8.12 5.73 14.68
CA LEU A 158 7.91 6.67 15.79
C LEU A 158 7.03 6.06 16.88
N HIS A 159 5.98 5.34 16.52
CA HIS A 159 5.10 4.69 17.50
C HIS A 159 5.87 3.68 18.34
N ARG A 160 6.72 2.86 17.70
CA ARG A 160 7.58 1.90 18.39
C ARG A 160 8.62 2.60 19.27
N TYR A 161 9.22 3.68 18.78
CA TYR A 161 10.18 4.47 19.55
C TYR A 161 9.55 5.08 20.81
N PHE A 162 8.36 5.68 20.71
CA PHE A 162 7.67 6.24 21.87
C PHE A 162 7.17 5.18 22.84
N ALA A 163 6.72 4.03 22.34
CA ALA A 163 6.40 2.88 23.19
C ALA A 163 7.63 2.38 23.98
N TYR A 164 8.81 2.39 23.36
CA TYR A 164 10.08 2.05 24.02
C TYR A 164 10.46 3.09 25.09
N MET A 165 10.28 4.38 24.80
CA MET A 165 10.57 5.48 25.72
C MET A 165 9.50 5.71 26.79
N GLN A 166 8.43 4.91 26.80
CA GLN A 166 7.30 4.98 27.76
C GLN A 166 6.63 6.37 27.82
N ILE A 167 6.60 7.10 26.70
CA ILE A 167 5.97 8.42 26.63
C ILE A 167 4.43 8.24 26.68
N PRO A 168 3.69 9.07 27.45
CA PRO A 168 2.23 8.96 27.54
C PRO A 168 1.55 9.03 26.17
N ASP A 169 0.74 8.01 25.86
CA ASP A 169 0.12 7.80 24.54
C ASP A 169 -0.88 8.90 24.10
N VAL A 170 -1.33 9.76 25.01
CA VAL A 170 -2.51 10.61 24.80
C VAL A 170 -2.32 11.65 23.69
N GLU A 171 -1.17 12.33 23.68
CA GLU A 171 -0.88 13.35 22.65
C GLU A 171 -0.48 12.72 21.32
N TYR A 172 0.33 11.65 21.38
CA TYR A 172 0.83 10.96 20.19
C TYR A 172 -0.28 10.25 19.40
N ARG A 173 -1.27 9.65 20.09
CA ARG A 173 -2.35 8.90 19.45
C ARG A 173 -3.20 9.77 18.52
N SER A 174 -3.41 11.03 18.87
CA SER A 174 -4.15 11.99 18.03
C SER A 174 -3.38 12.31 16.75
N LEU A 175 -2.09 12.59 16.86
CA LEU A 175 -1.21 12.82 15.71
C LEU A 175 -1.13 11.58 14.83
N PHE A 176 -0.92 10.41 15.43
CA PHE A 176 -0.88 9.13 14.72
C PHE A 176 -2.13 8.89 13.88
N ARG A 177 -3.32 9.08 14.47
CA ARG A 177 -4.59 8.91 13.76
C ARG A 177 -4.69 9.90 12.59
N LYS A 178 -4.49 11.19 12.83
CA LYS A 178 -4.58 12.22 11.79
C LYS A 178 -3.61 11.98 10.63
N THR A 179 -2.36 11.67 10.94
CA THR A 179 -1.33 11.40 9.91
C THR A 179 -1.65 10.13 9.13
N SER A 180 -2.13 9.07 9.79
CA SER A 180 -2.59 7.86 9.12
C SER A 180 -3.78 8.12 8.19
N ASP A 181 -4.74 8.94 8.63
CA ASP A 181 -5.90 9.30 7.82
C ASP A 181 -5.48 10.10 6.59
N ILE A 182 -4.55 11.04 6.74
CA ILE A 182 -3.98 11.79 5.60
C ILE A 182 -3.31 10.84 4.61
N ALA A 183 -2.46 9.92 5.08
CA ALA A 183 -1.78 8.95 4.21
C ALA A 183 -2.78 8.08 3.44
N ASN A 184 -3.82 7.58 4.11
CA ASN A 184 -4.89 6.80 3.49
C ASN A 184 -5.66 7.63 2.44
N VAL A 185 -6.06 8.85 2.78
CA VAL A 185 -6.79 9.75 1.87
C VAL A 185 -5.95 10.05 0.63
N SER A 186 -4.67 10.36 0.80
CA SER A 186 -3.74 10.58 -0.32
C SER A 186 -3.65 9.36 -1.24
N LEU A 187 -3.50 8.16 -0.68
CA LEU A 187 -3.49 6.91 -1.46
C LEU A 187 -4.76 6.76 -2.30
N TYR A 188 -5.92 6.83 -1.66
CA TYR A 188 -7.19 6.58 -2.33
C TYR A 188 -7.57 7.67 -3.34
N LEU A 189 -7.18 8.92 -3.11
CA LEU A 189 -7.35 10.01 -4.07
C LEU A 189 -6.51 9.77 -5.33
N LEU A 190 -5.24 9.42 -5.17
CA LEU A 190 -4.34 9.16 -6.29
C LEU A 190 -4.77 7.91 -7.09
N LEU A 191 -5.23 6.86 -6.41
CA LEU A 191 -5.86 5.71 -7.08
C LEU A 191 -7.12 6.12 -7.87
N ALA A 192 -7.99 6.96 -7.30
CA ALA A 192 -9.17 7.43 -8.01
C ALA A 192 -8.82 8.24 -9.26
N VAL A 193 -7.81 9.13 -9.18
CA VAL A 193 -7.30 9.88 -10.33
C VAL A 193 -6.79 8.92 -11.42
N ALA A 194 -5.97 7.94 -11.06
CA ALA A 194 -5.47 6.93 -12.00
C ALA A 194 -6.60 6.18 -12.70
N PHE A 195 -7.62 5.74 -11.95
CA PHE A 195 -8.75 5.01 -12.52
C PHE A 195 -9.57 5.87 -13.48
N VAL A 196 -9.72 7.17 -13.20
CA VAL A 196 -10.39 8.12 -14.11
C VAL A 196 -9.57 8.31 -15.40
N ILE A 197 -8.24 8.42 -15.30
CA ILE A 197 -7.35 8.54 -16.49
C ILE A 197 -7.48 7.28 -17.36
N ILE A 198 -7.40 6.09 -16.76
CA ILE A 198 -7.58 4.80 -17.47
C ILE A 198 -8.93 4.77 -18.19
N TRP A 199 -9.99 5.22 -17.52
CA TRP A 199 -11.32 5.26 -18.10
C TRP A 199 -11.42 6.25 -19.27
N LYS A 200 -10.75 7.41 -19.20
CA LYS A 200 -10.74 8.43 -20.25
C LYS A 200 -9.90 8.03 -21.48
N LYS A 201 -8.71 7.45 -21.30
CA LYS A 201 -7.81 7.05 -22.40
C LYS A 201 -8.47 6.10 -23.42
N ARG A 202 -9.52 5.36 -23.02
CA ARG A 202 -10.27 4.45 -23.92
C ARG A 202 -11.50 5.09 -24.59
N LYS A 203 -11.79 6.37 -24.31
CA LYS A 203 -12.88 7.12 -24.96
C LYS A 203 -12.38 7.90 -26.18
N SER A 204 -11.07 8.16 -26.27
CA SER A 204 -10.39 8.65 -27.46
C SER A 204 -10.01 7.49 -28.38
#